data_AF-A0AAW0AX01-F1
#
_entry.id   AF-A0AAW0AX01-F1
#
_cell.length_a   1.000
_cell.length_b   1.000
_cell.length_c   1.000
_cell.angle_alpha   90.00
_cell.angle_beta   90.00
_cell.angle_gamma   90.00
#
_symmetry.space_group_name_H-M   'P 1'
#
loop_
_entity.id
_entity.type
_entity.pdbx_description
1 polymer ?
#
loop_
_entity_poly.entity_id
_entity_poly.type
_entity_poly.pdbx_seq_one_letter_code
_entity_poly.pdbx_strand_id
1 'polypeptide(L)'
;MQFSFHPPDSLKLSDVDELRDILSYSIGDVLTSITTTVPYKVDELQHMLGVVDEIQKNIKSSACVSVYSRFMYIFGKLDSMALWIMVPLTHSLLLPIALQRFYNFHGQPAARLDRDRSVHYDPSHKAPRTWLLSVLSPLLFFAPDTYRRALDKLWVDGMLHAASWNEFIGDMSNEWQQLILLGTVVLNANVAFLAIQSVDEDAADLDRSPAQIASYLSVMASIGSIIIGLALTRKNKANSKEAVEGSAIFLSSFAKHKRGLDPLAILYSVPYAFLMWGIVLFLVAFSIMCLQHSTITIKLLLGGAWVITALPIIWCAYTLATLDKWVGTANEFILGNVARYLSECGRQSLIALGLKSEATNEQEFTVEAPRRRATQMSEVFRRASNMARIIGRLGRVGRSENKKESAEASGAAQQDGNGVAHVPV
;
A
#
# COMPACT_ATOMS: atom_id res chain seq x y z
N MET A 1 39.44 17.89 -9.26
CA MET A 1 38.81 18.94 -8.44
C MET A 1 38.36 18.31 -7.13
N GLN A 2 39.06 18.60 -6.04
CA GLN A 2 38.68 18.21 -4.68
C GLN A 2 37.50 19.08 -4.25
N PHE A 3 36.36 18.48 -3.92
CA PHE A 3 35.29 19.16 -3.21
C PHE A 3 35.34 18.73 -1.74
N SER A 4 35.75 19.67 -0.90
CA SER A 4 35.81 19.53 0.55
C SER A 4 34.41 19.62 1.13
N PHE A 5 34.00 18.63 1.92
CA PHE A 5 32.78 18.67 2.71
C PHE A 5 33.10 19.34 4.05
N HIS A 6 32.96 20.66 4.11
CA HIS A 6 32.91 21.39 5.38
C HIS A 6 31.47 21.36 5.89
N PRO A 7 31.20 20.96 7.15
CA PRO A 7 29.95 21.36 7.79
C PRO A 7 29.93 22.91 7.79
N PRO A 8 28.90 23.57 7.24
CA PRO A 8 28.93 25.02 7.16
C PRO A 8 28.77 25.59 8.56
N ASP A 9 29.79 26.28 9.06
CA ASP A 9 29.72 27.11 10.26
C ASP A 9 28.73 28.30 10.09
N SER A 10 28.16 28.49 8.88
CA SER A 10 27.08 29.44 8.60
C SER A 10 26.22 29.03 7.38
N LEU A 11 24.90 29.02 7.55
CA LEU A 11 23.90 28.78 6.50
C LEU A 11 23.90 29.96 5.52
N LYS A 12 23.90 29.72 4.20
CA LYS A 12 23.77 30.80 3.20
C LYS A 12 22.31 31.04 2.85
N LEU A 13 21.99 32.29 2.47
CA LEU A 13 20.65 32.66 2.02
C LEU A 13 20.22 31.88 0.76
N SER A 14 21.15 31.64 -0.17
CA SER A 14 20.93 30.83 -1.37
C SER A 14 20.41 29.42 -1.08
N ASP A 15 20.89 28.83 0.00
CA ASP A 15 20.60 27.45 0.37
C ASP A 15 19.15 27.35 0.90
N VAL A 16 18.72 28.36 1.66
CA VAL A 16 17.34 28.49 2.16
C VAL A 16 16.36 28.79 1.02
N ASP A 17 16.76 29.63 0.07
CA ASP A 17 15.95 29.94 -1.11
C ASP A 17 15.67 28.69 -1.97
N GLU A 18 16.67 27.81 -2.15
CA GLU A 18 16.48 26.53 -2.85
C GLU A 18 15.42 25.65 -2.17
N LEU A 19 15.46 25.55 -0.83
CA LEU A 19 14.47 24.77 -0.08
C LEU A 19 13.07 25.36 -0.25
N ARG A 20 12.95 26.68 -0.21
CA ARG A 20 11.68 27.40 -0.40
C ARG A 20 11.10 27.14 -1.79
N ASP A 21 11.93 27.16 -2.82
CA ASP A 21 11.51 26.90 -4.20
C ASP A 21 11.05 25.44 -4.39
N ILE A 22 11.74 24.48 -3.77
CA ILE A 22 11.33 23.07 -3.75
C ILE A 22 9.96 22.89 -3.09
N LEU A 23 9.73 23.54 -1.94
CA LEU A 23 8.44 23.51 -1.25
C LEU A 23 7.34 24.16 -2.09
N SER A 24 7.63 25.30 -2.72
CA SER A 24 6.69 26.01 -3.59
C SER A 24 6.28 25.17 -4.80
N TYR A 25 7.24 24.50 -5.44
CA TYR A 25 6.96 23.52 -6.50
C TYR A 25 6.04 22.39 -5.99
N SER A 26 6.34 21.86 -4.82
CA SER A 26 5.57 20.74 -4.23
C SER A 26 4.14 21.16 -3.92
N ILE A 27 3.92 22.38 -3.42
CA ILE A 27 2.58 22.96 -3.22
C ILE A 27 1.87 23.09 -4.57
N GLY A 28 2.55 23.61 -5.59
CA GLY A 28 2.01 23.73 -6.95
C GLY A 28 1.57 22.36 -7.51
N ASP A 29 2.38 21.32 -7.33
CA ASP A 29 2.07 19.96 -7.79
C ASP A 29 0.83 19.40 -7.08
N VAL A 30 0.74 19.54 -5.75
CA VAL A 30 -0.44 19.06 -4.99
C VAL A 30 -1.72 19.83 -5.36
N LEU A 31 -1.61 21.13 -5.64
CA LEU A 31 -2.76 21.95 -6.03
C LEU A 31 -3.25 21.68 -7.47
N THR A 32 -2.34 21.30 -8.36
CA THR A 32 -2.64 21.12 -9.78
C THR A 32 -2.89 19.66 -10.17
N SER A 33 -2.44 18.70 -9.36
CA SER A 33 -2.55 17.26 -9.63
C SER A 33 -3.25 16.51 -8.48
N ILE A 34 -4.38 15.88 -8.81
CA ILE A 34 -5.13 14.99 -7.90
C ILE A 34 -4.31 13.74 -7.54
N THR A 35 -3.41 13.33 -8.44
CA THR A 35 -2.56 12.13 -8.36
C THR A 35 -1.10 12.48 -8.09
N THR A 36 -0.85 13.64 -7.44
CA THR A 36 0.49 14.10 -7.06
C THR A 36 1.33 13.00 -6.43
N THR A 37 2.61 13.00 -6.79
CA THR A 37 3.56 12.09 -6.17
C THR A 37 4.01 12.56 -4.79
N VAL A 38 3.79 13.84 -4.46
CA VAL A 38 4.19 14.47 -3.19
C VAL A 38 3.46 13.80 -2.01
N PRO A 39 4.17 13.36 -0.95
CA PRO A 39 3.57 12.55 0.12
C PRO A 39 2.96 13.37 1.26
N TYR A 40 2.98 14.70 1.15
CA TYR A 40 2.53 15.66 2.17
C TYR A 40 1.26 16.38 1.73
N LYS A 41 0.43 16.76 2.71
CA LYS A 41 -0.75 17.61 2.45
C LYS A 41 -0.35 19.06 2.22
N VAL A 42 -1.22 19.82 1.58
CA VAL A 42 -1.01 21.26 1.34
C VAL A 42 -0.75 22.00 2.66
N ASP A 43 -1.54 21.73 3.69
CA ASP A 43 -1.41 22.38 5.01
C ASP A 43 -0.04 22.10 5.65
N GLU A 44 0.45 20.87 5.53
CA GLU A 44 1.77 20.47 6.05
C GLU A 44 2.89 21.17 5.28
N LEU A 45 2.78 21.26 3.95
CA LEU A 45 3.75 21.95 3.10
C LEU A 45 3.76 23.46 3.35
N GLN A 46 2.59 24.08 3.56
CA GLN A 46 2.48 25.48 3.93
C GLN A 46 3.09 25.76 5.31
N HIS A 47 2.88 24.87 6.27
CA HIS A 47 3.53 24.98 7.58
C HIS A 47 5.05 24.86 7.47
N MET A 48 5.56 23.89 6.68
CA MET A 48 6.99 23.77 6.40
C MET A 48 7.55 25.02 5.72
N LEU A 49 6.82 25.60 4.76
CA LEU A 49 7.20 26.85 4.09
C LEU A 49 7.31 28.01 5.07
N GLY A 50 6.34 28.14 5.99
CA GLY A 50 6.39 29.15 7.06
C GLY A 50 7.63 29.02 7.94
N VAL A 51 8.02 27.80 8.32
CA VAL A 51 9.26 27.56 9.07
C VAL A 51 10.50 27.96 8.25
N VAL A 52 10.50 27.70 6.94
CA VAL A 52 11.60 28.11 6.05
C VAL A 52 11.69 29.64 5.92
N ASP A 53 10.56 30.34 5.87
CA ASP A 53 10.53 31.82 5.88
C ASP A 53 11.05 32.41 7.20
N GLU A 54 10.79 31.76 8.33
CA GLU A 54 11.37 32.14 9.62
C GLU A 54 12.87 31.88 9.70
N ILE A 55 13.36 30.79 9.11
CA ILE A 55 14.79 30.50 8.97
C ILE A 55 15.46 31.57 8.12
N GLN A 56 14.84 31.96 7.00
CA GLN A 56 15.37 33.00 6.10
C GLN A 56 15.59 34.33 6.83
N LYS A 57 14.68 34.70 7.74
CA LYS A 57 14.78 35.91 8.56
C LYS A 57 15.87 35.81 9.66
N ASN A 58 16.17 34.59 10.13
CA ASN A 58 17.04 34.35 11.30
C ASN A 58 18.32 33.55 10.96
N ILE A 59 18.81 33.62 9.71
CA ILE A 59 19.92 32.81 9.16
C ILE A 59 21.18 32.74 10.05
N LYS A 60 21.47 33.78 10.83
CA LYS A 60 22.66 33.84 11.70
C LYS A 60 22.57 32.95 12.95
N SER A 61 21.40 32.40 13.26
CA SER A 61 21.20 31.53 14.42
C SER A 61 21.69 30.11 14.13
N SER A 62 22.55 29.57 14.99
CA SER A 62 23.06 28.19 14.87
C SER A 62 21.97 27.13 14.93
N ALA A 63 20.83 27.42 15.56
CA ALA A 63 19.67 26.53 15.62
C ALA A 63 19.05 26.28 14.23
N CYS A 64 19.09 27.28 13.34
CA CYS A 64 18.51 27.21 12.00
C CYS A 64 19.20 26.18 11.11
N VAL A 65 20.50 25.93 11.32
CA VAL A 65 21.29 24.93 10.57
C VAL A 65 20.75 23.51 10.81
N SER A 66 20.32 23.20 12.04
CA SER A 66 19.78 21.89 12.40
C SER A 66 18.40 21.61 11.78
N VAL A 67 17.55 22.63 11.69
CA VAL A 67 16.20 22.52 11.09
C VAL A 67 16.33 22.47 9.57
N TYR A 68 17.15 23.35 8.99
CA TYR A 68 17.44 23.36 7.56
C TYR A 68 18.02 22.02 7.10
N SER A 69 19.04 21.48 7.80
CA SER A 69 19.63 20.18 7.44
C SER A 69 18.63 19.04 7.52
N ARG A 70 17.69 19.06 8.48
CA ARG A 70 16.59 18.08 8.52
C ARG A 70 15.64 18.23 7.33
N PHE A 71 15.25 19.45 6.98
CA PHE A 71 14.41 19.66 5.80
C PHE A 71 15.15 19.33 4.51
N MET A 72 16.41 19.71 4.33
CA MET A 72 17.19 19.28 3.17
C MET A 72 17.47 17.78 3.16
N TYR A 73 17.55 17.11 4.31
CA TYR A 73 17.60 15.65 4.33
C TYR A 73 16.28 15.03 3.82
N ILE A 74 15.15 15.68 4.11
CA ILE A 74 13.82 15.26 3.65
C ILE A 74 13.61 15.61 2.16
N PHE A 75 13.98 16.82 1.73
CA PHE A 75 13.66 17.46 0.44
C PHE A 75 14.81 17.48 -0.58
N GLY A 76 16.05 17.32 -0.15
CA GLY A 76 17.27 17.70 -0.88
C GLY A 76 17.96 16.59 -1.66
N LYS A 77 18.56 17.00 -2.78
CA LYS A 77 19.26 16.25 -3.84
C LYS A 77 20.36 15.31 -3.32
N LEU A 78 20.34 14.04 -3.74
CA LEU A 78 21.47 13.09 -3.58
C LEU A 78 22.52 13.32 -4.68
N ASP A 79 23.31 14.39 -4.59
CA ASP A 79 24.58 14.46 -5.30
C ASP A 79 25.69 13.90 -4.39
N SER A 80 25.75 12.58 -4.23
CA SER A 80 27.00 11.83 -4.02
C SER A 80 26.75 10.34 -3.79
N MET A 81 27.32 9.50 -4.65
CA MET A 81 27.43 8.04 -4.49
C MET A 81 28.33 7.59 -3.33
N ALA A 82 28.64 8.48 -2.37
CA ALA A 82 29.59 8.20 -1.29
C ALA A 82 28.94 7.60 -0.03
N LEU A 83 27.61 7.74 0.15
CA LEU A 83 26.92 7.18 1.32
C LEU A 83 26.43 5.73 1.13
N TRP A 84 26.73 5.10 -0.01
CA TRP A 84 26.22 3.75 -0.31
C TRP A 84 27.04 2.61 0.33
N ILE A 85 28.22 2.89 0.89
CA ILE A 85 29.18 1.85 1.31
C ILE A 85 29.27 1.66 2.85
N MET A 86 28.68 2.52 3.69
CA MET A 86 28.89 2.46 5.15
C MET A 86 27.62 2.30 6.02
N VAL A 87 26.51 1.76 5.49
CA VAL A 87 25.40 1.32 6.36
C VAL A 87 24.82 -0.03 5.91
N PRO A 88 25.51 -1.16 6.10
CA PRO A 88 24.85 -2.45 6.15
C PRO A 88 24.48 -2.72 7.61
N LEU A 89 23.29 -2.29 8.10
CA LEU A 89 22.53 -2.97 9.20
C LEU A 89 21.32 -2.22 9.82
N THR A 90 20.94 -1.01 9.39
CA THR A 90 19.66 -0.40 9.84
C THR A 90 18.73 -0.17 8.66
N HIS A 91 17.84 -1.14 8.43
CA HIS A 91 16.91 -1.22 7.31
C HIS A 91 15.65 -0.35 7.46
N SER A 92 15.72 0.78 8.15
CA SER A 92 14.58 1.67 8.39
C SER A 92 15.07 3.08 8.76
N LEU A 93 15.25 3.96 7.78
CA LEU A 93 15.24 5.41 7.97
C LEU A 93 15.13 6.11 6.60
N LEU A 94 13.87 6.21 6.18
CA LEU A 94 13.24 7.37 5.54
C LEU A 94 14.18 8.41 4.89
N LEU A 95 14.46 8.24 3.60
CA LEU A 95 14.82 9.34 2.69
C LEU A 95 13.58 9.64 1.84
N PRO A 96 12.65 10.51 2.27
CA PRO A 96 11.31 10.52 1.69
C PRO A 96 11.28 11.11 0.27
N ILE A 97 11.90 12.27 -0.01
CA ILE A 97 11.62 12.97 -1.28
C ILE A 97 12.73 12.84 -2.32
N ALA A 98 14.01 12.83 -1.95
CA ALA A 98 15.08 12.63 -2.95
C ALA A 98 15.09 11.21 -3.52
N LEU A 99 14.78 10.23 -2.67
CA LEU A 99 14.58 8.85 -3.09
C LEU A 99 13.28 8.71 -3.88
N GLN A 100 12.23 9.45 -3.52
CA GLN A 100 11.00 9.52 -4.31
C GLN A 100 11.26 10.15 -5.68
N ARG A 101 12.02 11.25 -5.79
CA ARG A 101 12.41 11.84 -7.08
C ARG A 101 13.19 10.85 -7.92
N PHE A 102 14.06 10.05 -7.28
CA PHE A 102 14.78 8.96 -7.92
C PHE A 102 13.85 7.82 -8.38
N TYR A 103 12.95 7.32 -7.52
CA TYR A 103 11.99 6.27 -7.85
C TYR A 103 10.92 6.70 -8.87
N ASN A 104 10.61 7.99 -8.91
CA ASN A 104 9.72 8.58 -9.90
C ASN A 104 10.49 9.08 -11.14
N PHE A 105 11.79 8.81 -11.25
CA PHE A 105 12.61 9.14 -12.42
C PHE A 105 12.53 10.62 -12.83
N HIS A 106 12.48 11.54 -11.87
CA HIS A 106 12.45 12.98 -12.16
C HIS A 106 13.66 13.39 -13.02
N GLY A 107 13.42 14.22 -14.03
CA GLY A 107 14.45 14.67 -14.98
C GLY A 107 14.75 13.67 -16.10
N GLN A 108 14.08 12.51 -16.14
CA GLN A 108 14.14 11.57 -17.26
C GLN A 108 12.86 11.64 -18.10
N PRO A 109 12.89 11.28 -19.40
CA PRO A 109 11.69 11.27 -20.25
C PRO A 109 10.63 10.24 -19.80
N ALA A 110 10.99 9.29 -18.94
CA ALA A 110 10.09 8.29 -18.35
C ALA A 110 9.70 8.64 -16.89
N ALA A 111 9.72 9.92 -16.53
CA ALA A 111 9.32 10.37 -15.19
C ALA A 111 7.87 9.98 -14.87
N ARG A 112 7.63 9.52 -13.65
CA ARG A 112 6.28 9.29 -13.13
C ARG A 112 5.60 10.62 -12.86
N LEU A 113 4.51 10.87 -13.58
CA LEU A 113 3.68 12.06 -13.37
C LEU A 113 2.55 11.79 -12.38
N ASP A 114 1.95 10.59 -12.46
CA ASP A 114 0.84 10.17 -11.60
C ASP A 114 1.28 9.08 -10.64
N ARG A 115 0.93 9.21 -9.36
CA ARG A 115 1.21 8.21 -8.34
C ARG A 115 0.57 6.85 -8.64
N ASP A 116 -0.64 6.85 -9.18
CA ASP A 116 -1.42 5.63 -9.44
C ASP A 116 -0.94 4.86 -10.69
N ARG A 117 0.11 5.36 -11.37
CA ARG A 117 0.71 4.71 -12.55
C ARG A 117 2.06 4.10 -12.25
N SER A 118 2.21 2.86 -12.72
CA SER A 118 3.49 2.18 -12.72
C SER A 118 4.39 2.77 -13.80
N VAL A 119 5.66 3.00 -13.47
CA VAL A 119 6.69 3.36 -14.46
C VAL A 119 7.13 2.11 -15.23
N HIS A 120 6.98 0.94 -14.61
CA HIS A 120 7.30 -0.36 -15.20
C HIS A 120 6.11 -0.97 -15.93
N TYR A 121 5.22 -0.13 -16.48
CA TYR A 121 4.03 -0.59 -17.16
C TYR A 121 4.41 -1.49 -18.34
N ASP A 122 4.19 -2.79 -18.16
CA ASP A 122 4.25 -3.77 -19.22
C ASP A 122 2.81 -4.14 -19.61
N PRO A 123 2.37 -3.77 -20.84
CA PRO A 123 1.02 -4.07 -21.33
C PRO A 123 0.69 -5.58 -21.29
N SER A 124 1.73 -6.42 -21.33
CA SER A 124 1.60 -7.88 -21.32
C SER A 124 1.51 -8.49 -19.91
N HIS A 125 1.70 -7.69 -18.86
CA HIS A 125 1.90 -8.14 -17.49
C HIS A 125 0.79 -7.69 -16.53
N LYS A 126 -0.47 -7.64 -17.00
CA LYS A 126 -1.61 -7.61 -16.06
C LYS A 126 -1.55 -8.88 -15.21
N ALA A 127 -1.28 -8.73 -13.91
CA ALA A 127 -1.23 -9.87 -13.00
C ALA A 127 -2.50 -10.71 -13.18
N PRO A 128 -2.39 -11.99 -13.55
CA PRO A 128 -3.56 -12.79 -13.84
C PRO A 128 -4.43 -12.87 -12.59
N ARG A 129 -5.74 -12.67 -12.76
CA ARG A 129 -6.72 -12.84 -11.68
C ARG A 129 -6.48 -14.19 -11.01
N THR A 130 -6.30 -14.22 -9.70
CA THR A 130 -6.23 -15.51 -9.01
C THR A 130 -7.56 -16.23 -9.18
N TRP A 131 -7.49 -17.55 -9.30
CA TRP A 131 -8.67 -18.40 -9.40
C TRP A 131 -9.66 -18.14 -8.24
N LEU A 132 -9.13 -17.84 -7.04
CA LEU A 132 -9.90 -17.52 -5.85
C LEU A 132 -10.74 -16.25 -6.06
N LEU A 133 -10.14 -15.18 -6.57
CA LEU A 133 -10.85 -13.94 -6.85
C LEU A 133 -11.91 -14.15 -7.95
N SER A 134 -11.60 -14.96 -8.97
CA SER A 134 -12.53 -15.22 -10.07
C SER A 134 -13.80 -15.98 -9.63
N VAL A 135 -13.66 -16.92 -8.70
CA VAL A 135 -14.81 -17.69 -8.17
C VAL A 135 -15.58 -16.88 -7.13
N LEU A 136 -14.87 -16.14 -6.28
CA LEU A 136 -15.47 -15.46 -5.14
C LEU A 136 -16.05 -14.09 -5.52
N SER A 137 -15.57 -13.46 -6.59
CA SER A 137 -16.11 -12.19 -7.08
C SER A 137 -17.63 -12.21 -7.34
N PRO A 138 -18.20 -13.14 -8.12
CA PRO A 138 -19.65 -13.17 -8.33
C PRO A 138 -20.43 -13.49 -7.04
N LEU A 139 -19.87 -14.32 -6.14
CA LEU A 139 -20.50 -14.63 -4.85
C LEU A 139 -20.54 -13.41 -3.92
N LEU A 140 -19.56 -12.51 -4.02
CA LEU A 140 -19.44 -11.30 -3.21
C LEU A 140 -19.92 -10.05 -3.98
N PHE A 141 -20.81 -10.23 -4.97
CA PHE A 141 -21.42 -9.13 -5.73
C PHE A 141 -20.40 -8.21 -6.44
N PHE A 142 -19.28 -8.76 -6.90
CA PHE A 142 -18.18 -8.05 -7.54
C PHE A 142 -17.49 -6.97 -6.68
N ALA A 143 -17.85 -6.85 -5.40
CA ALA A 143 -17.19 -5.96 -4.45
C ALA A 143 -15.67 -6.21 -4.33
N PRO A 144 -15.16 -7.46 -4.34
CA PRO A 144 -13.71 -7.72 -4.30
C PRO A 144 -12.94 -7.04 -5.44
N ASP A 145 -13.53 -6.93 -6.63
CA ASP A 145 -12.88 -6.31 -7.79
C ASP A 145 -12.70 -4.79 -7.60
N THR A 146 -13.65 -4.14 -6.92
CA THR A 146 -13.56 -2.70 -6.62
C THR A 146 -12.47 -2.43 -5.59
N TYR A 147 -12.44 -3.19 -4.49
CA TYR A 147 -11.36 -3.05 -3.50
C TYR A 147 -10.01 -3.45 -4.06
N ARG A 148 -9.95 -4.45 -4.94
CA ARG A 148 -8.70 -4.84 -5.60
C ARG A 148 -8.13 -3.72 -6.45
N ARG A 149 -8.97 -3.09 -7.28
CA ARG A 149 -8.60 -1.92 -8.09
C ARG A 149 -8.14 -0.75 -7.22
N ALA A 150 -8.81 -0.48 -6.11
CA ALA A 150 -8.42 0.57 -5.17
C ALA A 150 -7.04 0.28 -4.54
N LEU A 151 -6.82 -0.96 -4.10
CA LEU A 151 -5.54 -1.40 -3.54
C LEU A 151 -4.40 -1.37 -4.57
N ASP A 152 -4.66 -1.73 -5.83
CA ASP A 152 -3.66 -1.61 -6.91
C ASP A 152 -3.24 -0.17 -7.16
N LYS A 153 -4.19 0.78 -7.12
CA LYS A 153 -3.88 2.22 -7.27
C LYS A 153 -3.12 2.81 -6.08
N LEU A 154 -3.29 2.22 -4.89
CA LEU A 154 -2.60 2.64 -3.66
C LEU A 154 -1.19 2.06 -3.56
N TRP A 155 -0.99 0.84 -4.06
CA TRP A 155 0.27 0.10 -3.97
C TRP A 155 0.91 -0.07 -5.36
N VAL A 156 1.52 1.01 -5.85
CA VAL A 156 2.14 1.04 -7.17
C VAL A 156 3.66 0.96 -7.04
N ASP A 157 4.28 0.02 -7.75
CA ASP A 157 5.73 -0.22 -7.77
C ASP A 157 6.35 -0.39 -6.36
N GLY A 158 5.58 -0.94 -5.42
CA GLY A 158 6.04 -1.17 -4.04
C GLY A 158 6.09 0.09 -3.18
N MET A 159 5.53 1.21 -3.66
CA MET A 159 5.42 2.45 -2.91
C MET A 159 4.01 2.63 -2.36
N LEU A 160 3.92 3.12 -1.12
CA LEU A 160 2.67 3.45 -0.44
C LEU A 160 2.78 4.84 0.17
N HIS A 161 1.85 5.72 -0.22
CA HIS A 161 1.79 7.08 0.30
C HIS A 161 0.92 7.13 1.55
N ALA A 162 1.47 7.70 2.63
CA ALA A 162 0.82 7.85 3.93
C ALA A 162 -0.57 8.50 3.83
N ALA A 163 -0.64 9.66 3.16
CA ALA A 163 -1.86 10.45 3.08
C ALA A 163 -3.00 9.66 2.44
N SER A 164 -2.74 8.97 1.32
CA SER A 164 -3.78 8.24 0.59
C SER A 164 -4.07 6.87 1.17
N TRP A 165 -3.12 6.24 1.86
CA TRP A 165 -3.42 5.08 2.70
C TRP A 165 -4.39 5.46 3.83
N ASN A 166 -4.12 6.55 4.54
CA ASN A 166 -4.97 7.02 5.64
C ASN A 166 -6.37 7.43 5.17
N GLU A 167 -6.47 8.08 4.01
CA GLU A 167 -7.73 8.42 3.36
C GLU A 167 -8.54 7.16 3.02
N PHE A 168 -7.93 6.22 2.28
CA PHE A 168 -8.57 4.95 1.91
C PHE A 168 -9.06 4.17 3.14
N ILE A 169 -8.22 4.09 4.17
CA ILE A 169 -8.55 3.40 5.41
C ILE A 169 -9.65 4.13 6.21
N GLY A 170 -9.68 5.47 6.17
CA GLY A 170 -10.73 6.28 6.75
C GLY A 170 -12.08 6.01 6.08
N ASP A 171 -12.11 6.05 4.75
CA ASP A 171 -13.31 5.77 3.95
C ASP A 171 -13.84 4.36 4.22
N MET A 172 -12.94 3.38 4.22
CA MET A 172 -13.26 1.99 4.51
C MET A 172 -13.84 1.80 5.92
N SER A 173 -13.26 2.50 6.92
CA SER A 173 -13.77 2.45 8.29
C SER A 173 -15.18 3.04 8.39
N ASN A 174 -15.47 4.11 7.65
CA ASN A 174 -16.79 4.71 7.60
C ASN A 174 -17.80 3.78 6.93
N GLU A 175 -17.41 3.15 5.81
CA GLU A 175 -18.24 2.17 5.12
C GLU A 175 -18.58 0.98 6.04
N TRP A 176 -17.60 0.38 6.72
CA TRP A 176 -17.87 -0.72 7.65
C TRP A 176 -18.80 -0.33 8.79
N GLN A 177 -18.71 0.91 9.31
CA GLN A 177 -19.65 1.40 10.31
C GLN A 177 -21.09 1.49 9.78
N GLN A 178 -21.27 1.94 8.54
CA GLN A 178 -22.58 1.97 7.89
C GLN A 178 -23.12 0.55 7.67
N LEU A 179 -22.26 -0.40 7.26
CA LEU A 179 -22.65 -1.80 7.09
C LEU A 179 -23.07 -2.45 8.40
N ILE A 180 -22.38 -2.17 9.51
CA ILE A 180 -22.77 -2.65 10.84
C ILE A 180 -24.16 -2.11 11.24
N LEU A 181 -24.41 -0.83 11.00
CA LEU A 181 -25.69 -0.19 11.31
C LEU A 181 -26.82 -0.82 10.49
N LEU A 182 -26.64 -0.95 9.17
CA LEU A 182 -27.62 -1.59 8.30
C LEU A 182 -27.82 -3.07 8.63
N GLY A 183 -26.75 -3.80 8.97
CA GLY A 183 -26.82 -5.18 9.44
C GLY A 183 -27.67 -5.34 10.69
N THR A 184 -27.61 -4.38 11.61
CA THR A 184 -28.44 -4.36 12.82
C THR A 184 -29.92 -4.13 12.49
N VAL A 185 -30.23 -3.27 11.51
CA VAL A 185 -31.60 -3.06 11.02
C VAL A 185 -32.17 -4.33 10.40
N VAL A 186 -31.41 -5.01 9.54
CA VAL A 186 -31.84 -6.29 8.93
C VAL A 186 -31.99 -7.38 9.99
N LEU A 187 -31.10 -7.42 10.99
CA LEU A 187 -31.21 -8.34 12.12
C LEU A 187 -32.52 -8.11 12.90
N ASN A 188 -32.84 -6.86 13.23
CA ASN A 188 -34.08 -6.52 13.93
C ASN A 188 -35.32 -6.86 13.11
N ALA A 189 -35.28 -6.61 11.79
CA ALA A 189 -36.36 -6.99 10.87
C ALA A 189 -36.58 -8.51 10.84
N ASN A 190 -35.50 -9.30 10.81
CA ASN A 190 -35.60 -10.77 10.90
C ASN A 190 -36.18 -11.23 12.24
N VAL A 191 -35.75 -10.65 13.36
CA VAL A 191 -36.28 -11.00 14.69
C VAL A 191 -37.77 -10.67 14.77
N ALA A 192 -38.18 -9.52 14.26
CA ALA A 192 -39.60 -9.13 14.18
C ALA A 192 -40.39 -10.08 13.27
N PHE A 193 -39.82 -10.49 12.14
CA PHE A 193 -40.43 -11.45 11.22
C PHE A 193 -40.64 -12.83 11.85
N LEU A 194 -39.63 -13.34 12.55
CA LEU A 194 -39.70 -14.63 13.26
C LEU A 194 -40.66 -14.60 14.46
N ALA A 195 -40.98 -13.42 15.00
CA ALA A 195 -41.96 -13.25 16.07
C ALA A 195 -43.41 -13.30 15.58
N ILE A 196 -43.65 -13.25 14.26
CA ILE A 196 -44.99 -13.37 13.70
C ILE A 196 -45.46 -14.82 13.86
N GLN A 197 -46.50 -15.02 14.68
CA GLN A 197 -47.03 -16.34 15.03
C GLN A 197 -47.47 -17.16 13.80
N SER A 198 -47.87 -16.51 12.70
CA SER A 198 -48.26 -17.17 11.45
C SER A 198 -47.11 -17.88 10.72
N VAL A 199 -45.85 -17.65 11.13
CA VAL A 199 -44.69 -18.34 10.58
C VAL A 199 -44.52 -19.73 11.22
N ASP A 200 -45.18 -20.00 12.36
CA ASP A 200 -45.09 -21.24 13.13
C ASP A 200 -46.33 -22.15 13.01
N GLU A 201 -47.33 -21.76 12.21
CA GLU A 201 -48.60 -22.52 12.09
C GLU A 201 -48.46 -23.88 11.40
N ASP A 202 -47.38 -24.10 10.63
CA ASP A 202 -47.08 -25.39 9.98
C ASP A 202 -46.27 -26.35 10.90
N ALA A 203 -46.04 -26.01 12.18
CA ALA A 203 -45.26 -26.81 13.14
C ALA A 203 -45.90 -28.16 13.56
N ALA A 204 -47.00 -28.57 12.93
CA ALA A 204 -47.57 -29.90 13.09
C ALA A 204 -46.71 -30.99 12.40
N ASP A 205 -45.86 -30.60 11.43
CA ASP A 205 -44.88 -31.49 10.80
C ASP A 205 -43.46 -31.23 11.36
N LEU A 206 -42.65 -32.28 11.44
CA LEU A 206 -41.26 -32.27 11.96
C LEU A 206 -40.30 -31.36 11.16
N ASP A 207 -40.73 -30.84 10.01
CA ASP A 207 -39.92 -30.05 9.09
C ASP A 207 -40.24 -28.55 9.23
N ARG A 208 -39.21 -27.76 9.53
CA ARG A 208 -39.35 -26.29 9.62
C ARG A 208 -39.76 -25.69 8.28
N SER A 209 -40.63 -24.67 8.33
CA SER A 209 -41.08 -23.96 7.12
C SER A 209 -39.88 -23.36 6.35
N PRO A 210 -39.86 -23.45 5.00
CA PRO A 210 -38.79 -22.87 4.19
C PRO A 210 -38.56 -21.36 4.44
N ALA A 211 -39.62 -20.62 4.82
CA ALA A 211 -39.51 -19.21 5.20
C ALA A 211 -38.69 -19.02 6.49
N GLN A 212 -38.86 -19.90 7.48
CA GLN A 212 -38.09 -19.88 8.73
C GLN A 212 -36.61 -20.14 8.46
N ILE A 213 -36.29 -21.13 7.63
CA ILE A 213 -34.91 -21.49 7.29
C ILE A 213 -34.22 -20.31 6.59
N ALA A 214 -34.88 -19.69 5.61
CA ALA A 214 -34.35 -18.52 4.90
C ALA A 214 -34.12 -17.33 5.86
N SER A 215 -35.03 -17.09 6.81
CA SER A 215 -34.85 -16.04 7.82
C SER A 215 -33.71 -16.35 8.79
N TYR A 216 -33.52 -17.60 9.23
CA TYR A 216 -32.35 -17.98 10.03
C TYR A 216 -31.03 -17.79 9.30
N LEU A 217 -30.96 -18.15 8.02
CA LEU A 217 -29.78 -17.89 7.19
C LEU A 217 -29.52 -16.38 7.05
N SER A 218 -30.57 -15.57 6.92
CA SER A 218 -30.46 -14.11 6.92
C SER A 218 -29.90 -13.57 8.23
N VAL A 219 -30.42 -14.02 9.38
CA VAL A 219 -29.91 -13.66 10.71
C VAL A 219 -28.43 -14.00 10.86
N MET A 220 -28.03 -15.21 10.47
CA MET A 220 -26.64 -15.65 10.54
C MET A 220 -25.73 -14.80 9.64
N ALA A 221 -26.18 -14.47 8.43
CA ALA A 221 -25.45 -13.60 7.52
C ALA A 221 -25.31 -12.17 8.09
N SER A 222 -26.37 -11.60 8.67
CA SER A 222 -26.34 -10.28 9.33
C SER A 222 -25.40 -10.26 10.54
N ILE A 223 -25.45 -11.27 11.42
CA ILE A 223 -24.53 -11.39 12.56
C ILE A 223 -23.09 -11.52 12.06
N GLY A 224 -22.85 -12.35 11.03
CA GLY A 224 -21.54 -12.48 10.40
C GLY A 224 -21.00 -11.16 9.86
N SER A 225 -21.83 -10.38 9.16
CA SER A 225 -21.47 -9.05 8.67
C SER A 225 -21.08 -8.10 9.82
N ILE A 226 -21.87 -8.07 10.90
CA ILE A 226 -21.62 -7.24 12.09
C ILE A 226 -20.30 -7.63 12.76
N ILE A 227 -20.08 -8.92 13.03
CA ILE A 227 -18.87 -9.40 13.71
C ILE A 227 -17.62 -9.07 12.89
N ILE A 228 -17.64 -9.36 11.58
CA ILE A 228 -16.50 -9.11 10.70
C ILE A 228 -16.27 -7.60 10.55
N GLY A 229 -17.33 -6.81 10.36
CA GLY A 229 -17.23 -5.35 10.30
C GLY A 229 -16.64 -4.74 11.58
N LEU A 230 -17.04 -5.22 12.75
CA LEU A 230 -16.48 -4.80 14.04
C LEU A 230 -15.00 -5.20 14.18
N ALA A 231 -14.65 -6.43 13.79
CA ALA A 231 -13.28 -6.93 13.82
C ALA A 231 -12.36 -6.10 12.92
N LEU A 232 -12.82 -5.77 11.71
CA LEU A 232 -12.08 -4.92 10.76
C LEU A 232 -11.94 -3.49 11.29
N THR A 233 -13.01 -2.90 11.79
CA THR A 233 -12.97 -1.55 12.39
C THR A 233 -12.00 -1.48 13.57
N ARG A 234 -12.00 -2.51 14.44
CA ARG A 234 -11.09 -2.58 15.60
C ARG A 234 -9.64 -2.72 15.16
N LYS A 235 -9.35 -3.65 14.25
CA LYS A 235 -8.00 -3.85 13.72
C LYS A 235 -7.48 -2.60 13.05
N ASN A 236 -8.35 -1.93 12.30
CA ASN A 236 -8.01 -0.70 11.61
C ASN A 236 -7.67 0.44 12.57
N LYS A 237 -8.48 0.66 13.62
CA LYS A 237 -8.18 1.65 14.67
C LYS A 237 -6.92 1.36 15.47
N ALA A 238 -6.53 0.08 15.60
CA ALA A 238 -5.27 -0.30 16.21
C ALA A 238 -4.10 0.06 15.29
N ASN A 239 -4.20 -0.28 14.01
CA ASN A 239 -3.17 -0.01 13.01
C ASN A 239 -3.04 1.47 12.65
N SER A 240 -4.11 2.28 12.74
CA SER A 240 -4.05 3.72 12.50
C SER A 240 -3.23 4.46 13.56
N LYS A 241 -2.97 3.83 14.72
CA LYS A 241 -2.07 4.34 15.74
C LYS A 241 -0.61 3.93 15.50
N GLU A 242 -0.38 2.94 14.64
CA GLU A 242 0.97 2.52 14.24
C GLU A 242 1.46 3.39 13.08
N ALA A 243 2.78 3.60 13.01
CA ALA A 243 3.39 4.40 11.96
C ALA A 243 3.13 3.80 10.56
N VAL A 244 3.05 4.66 9.54
CA VAL A 244 2.85 4.31 8.12
C VAL A 244 3.82 3.22 7.64
N GLU A 245 5.02 3.20 8.21
CA GLU A 245 6.04 2.19 7.93
C GLU A 245 5.56 0.76 8.24
N GLY A 246 4.80 0.57 9.32
CA GLY A 246 4.20 -0.72 9.67
C GLY A 246 3.15 -1.16 8.64
N SER A 247 2.39 -0.21 8.09
CA SER A 247 1.40 -0.49 7.03
C SER A 247 2.09 -0.84 5.70
N ALA A 248 3.19 -0.16 5.35
CA ALA A 248 3.97 -0.50 4.17
C ALA A 248 4.61 -1.90 4.28
N ILE A 249 5.14 -2.26 5.46
CA ILE A 249 5.64 -3.61 5.73
C ILE A 249 4.51 -4.64 5.63
N PHE A 250 3.35 -4.35 6.21
CA PHE A 250 2.17 -5.19 6.12
C PHE A 250 1.77 -5.46 4.66
N LEU A 251 1.56 -4.42 3.85
CA LEU A 251 1.21 -4.59 2.42
C LEU A 251 2.31 -5.30 1.64
N SER A 252 3.59 -4.99 1.89
CA SER A 252 4.71 -5.64 1.23
C SER A 252 4.76 -7.15 1.48
N SER A 253 4.30 -7.60 2.66
CA SER A 253 4.19 -9.01 3.02
C SER A 253 3.15 -9.74 2.15
N PHE A 254 2.00 -9.10 1.90
CA PHE A 254 0.97 -9.63 1.01
C PHE A 254 1.37 -9.56 -0.47
N ALA A 255 1.99 -8.46 -0.89
CA ALA A 255 2.42 -8.26 -2.28
C ALA A 255 3.50 -9.27 -2.72
N LYS A 256 4.37 -9.71 -1.81
CA LYS A 256 5.38 -10.76 -2.09
C LYS A 256 4.79 -12.16 -2.20
N HIS A 257 3.58 -12.38 -1.71
CA HIS A 257 2.94 -13.69 -1.73
C HIS A 257 2.35 -13.99 -3.13
N LYS A 258 2.29 -15.26 -3.53
CA LYS A 258 1.74 -15.68 -4.84
C LYS A 258 0.30 -15.21 -5.11
N ARG A 259 -0.45 -14.88 -4.06
CA ARG A 259 -1.84 -14.39 -4.15
C ARG A 259 -1.94 -12.86 -4.18
N GLY A 260 -0.82 -12.14 -4.02
CA GLY A 260 -0.77 -10.69 -4.04
C GLY A 260 -1.71 -10.05 -3.00
N LEU A 261 -2.36 -8.95 -3.40
CA LEU A 261 -3.32 -8.22 -2.57
C LEU A 261 -4.76 -8.78 -2.70
N ASP A 262 -4.99 -9.85 -3.48
CA ASP A 262 -6.32 -10.44 -3.68
C ASP A 262 -6.99 -10.88 -2.37
N PRO A 263 -6.30 -11.55 -1.41
CA PRO A 263 -6.92 -11.96 -0.15
C PRO A 263 -7.36 -10.77 0.70
N LEU A 264 -6.66 -9.63 0.60
CA LEU A 264 -6.99 -8.42 1.34
C LEU A 264 -8.24 -7.75 0.76
N ALA A 265 -8.33 -7.69 -0.57
CA ALA A 265 -9.52 -7.20 -1.27
C ALA A 265 -10.76 -8.04 -0.93
N ILE A 266 -10.62 -9.36 -0.92
CA ILE A 266 -11.67 -10.29 -0.49
C ILE A 266 -12.06 -9.98 0.95
N LEU A 267 -11.10 -9.94 1.87
CA LEU A 267 -11.35 -9.72 3.30
C LEU A 267 -12.15 -8.43 3.56
N TYR A 268 -11.80 -7.33 2.89
CA TYR A 268 -12.48 -6.05 3.06
C TYR A 268 -13.91 -6.03 2.48
N SER A 269 -14.18 -6.85 1.47
CA SER A 269 -15.52 -6.99 0.88
C SER A 269 -16.47 -7.93 1.63
N VAL A 270 -15.98 -8.76 2.56
CA VAL A 270 -16.80 -9.78 3.24
C VAL A 270 -17.99 -9.18 4.01
N PRO A 271 -17.84 -8.12 4.83
CA PRO A 271 -18.97 -7.55 5.57
C PRO A 271 -20.10 -7.10 4.65
N TYR A 272 -19.75 -6.49 3.53
CA TYR A 272 -20.71 -6.05 2.51
C TYR A 272 -21.43 -7.24 1.89
N ALA A 273 -20.70 -8.26 1.44
CA ALA A 273 -21.30 -9.43 0.82
C ALA A 273 -22.23 -10.19 1.76
N PHE A 274 -21.83 -10.39 3.01
CA PHE A 274 -22.67 -11.04 4.02
C PHE A 274 -23.94 -10.24 4.29
N LEU A 275 -23.86 -8.91 4.31
CA LEU A 275 -25.04 -8.06 4.46
C LEU A 275 -25.98 -8.19 3.27
N MET A 276 -25.46 -8.18 2.05
CA MET A 276 -26.26 -8.35 0.83
C MET A 276 -26.95 -9.70 0.78
N TRP A 277 -26.24 -10.79 1.14
CA TRP A 277 -26.85 -12.10 1.30
C TRP A 277 -27.93 -12.12 2.39
N GLY A 278 -27.68 -11.45 3.52
CA GLY A 278 -28.68 -11.26 4.57
C GLY A 278 -29.96 -10.61 4.04
N ILE A 279 -29.84 -9.52 3.29
CA ILE A 279 -30.98 -8.84 2.67
C ILE A 279 -31.70 -9.75 1.68
N VAL A 280 -30.99 -10.40 0.75
CA VAL A 280 -31.59 -11.31 -0.25
C VAL A 280 -32.34 -12.46 0.43
N LEU A 281 -31.73 -13.10 1.43
CA LEU A 281 -32.35 -14.20 2.17
C LEU A 281 -33.57 -13.77 2.96
N PHE A 282 -33.56 -12.56 3.54
CA PHE A 282 -34.73 -11.99 4.20
C PHE A 282 -35.87 -11.73 3.21
N LEU A 283 -35.57 -11.17 2.04
CA LEU A 283 -36.57 -10.95 0.99
C LEU A 283 -37.16 -12.26 0.47
N VAL A 284 -36.33 -13.32 0.35
CA VAL A 284 -36.80 -14.67 0.02
C VAL A 284 -37.71 -15.22 1.11
N ALA A 285 -37.32 -15.11 2.39
CA ALA A 285 -38.15 -15.55 3.52
C ALA A 285 -39.51 -14.85 3.53
N PHE A 286 -39.51 -13.53 3.38
CA PHE A 286 -40.72 -12.72 3.30
C PHE A 286 -41.60 -13.11 2.11
N SER A 287 -40.99 -13.34 0.94
CA SER A 287 -41.70 -13.77 -0.27
C SER A 287 -42.37 -15.13 -0.08
N ILE A 288 -41.67 -16.10 0.51
CA ILE A 288 -42.23 -17.43 0.77
C ILE A 288 -43.44 -17.31 1.71
N MET A 289 -43.30 -16.58 2.83
CA MET A 289 -44.39 -16.37 3.77
C MET A 289 -45.62 -15.77 3.10
N CYS A 290 -45.44 -14.74 2.28
CA CYS A 290 -46.56 -14.10 1.59
C CYS A 290 -47.20 -14.97 0.48
N LEU A 291 -46.49 -15.97 -0.06
CA LEU A 291 -46.98 -16.83 -1.13
C LEU A 291 -47.56 -18.17 -0.63
N GLN A 292 -47.16 -18.66 0.55
CA GLN A 292 -47.48 -20.02 1.00
C GLN A 292 -49.00 -20.24 1.21
N HIS A 293 -49.69 -19.30 1.86
CA HIS A 293 -51.11 -19.43 2.23
C HIS A 293 -52.04 -18.37 1.61
N SER A 294 -51.63 -17.76 0.49
CA SER A 294 -52.35 -16.63 -0.13
C SER A 294 -53.22 -17.03 -1.33
N THR A 295 -54.29 -16.27 -1.56
CA THR A 295 -55.16 -16.41 -2.75
C THR A 295 -54.41 -16.06 -4.04
N ILE A 296 -54.89 -16.57 -5.18
CA ILE A 296 -54.29 -16.33 -6.51
C ILE A 296 -54.15 -14.82 -6.79
N THR A 297 -55.13 -14.01 -6.39
CA THR A 297 -55.11 -12.55 -6.55
C THR A 297 -53.94 -11.91 -5.78
N ILE A 298 -53.71 -12.30 -4.52
CA ILE A 298 -52.61 -11.77 -3.71
C ILE A 298 -51.26 -12.20 -4.30
N LYS A 299 -51.15 -13.44 -4.78
CA LYS A 299 -49.94 -13.95 -5.45
C LYS A 299 -49.60 -13.14 -6.70
N LEU A 300 -50.61 -12.83 -7.54
CA LEU A 300 -50.42 -12.02 -8.75
C LEU A 300 -50.04 -10.57 -8.43
N LEU A 301 -50.69 -9.95 -7.42
CA LEU A 301 -50.37 -8.59 -7.00
C LEU A 301 -48.95 -8.48 -6.43
N LEU A 302 -48.56 -9.41 -5.55
CA LEU A 302 -47.24 -9.41 -4.93
C LEU A 302 -46.14 -9.77 -5.94
N GLY A 303 -46.38 -10.75 -6.80
CA GLY A 303 -45.48 -11.08 -7.91
C GLY A 303 -45.29 -9.90 -8.86
N GLY A 304 -46.38 -9.20 -9.21
CA GLY A 304 -46.32 -7.97 -10.00
C GLY A 304 -45.52 -6.88 -9.31
N ALA A 305 -45.72 -6.66 -8.01
CA ALA A 305 -44.95 -5.70 -7.23
C ALA A 305 -43.46 -6.04 -7.21
N TRP A 306 -43.09 -7.32 -7.04
CA TRP A 306 -41.71 -7.79 -7.13
C TRP A 306 -41.09 -7.54 -8.50
N VAL A 307 -41.82 -7.77 -9.59
CA VAL A 307 -41.32 -7.49 -10.94
C VAL A 307 -41.12 -5.98 -11.12
N ILE A 308 -42.08 -5.16 -10.68
CA ILE A 308 -41.99 -3.70 -10.77
C ILE A 308 -40.82 -3.15 -9.96
N THR A 309 -40.47 -3.75 -8.82
CA THR A 309 -39.30 -3.34 -8.02
C THR A 309 -37.99 -3.93 -8.53
N ALA A 310 -37.97 -5.19 -8.98
CA ALA A 310 -36.75 -5.85 -9.45
C ALA A 310 -36.28 -5.30 -10.81
N LEU A 311 -37.19 -4.99 -11.74
CA LEU A 311 -36.84 -4.45 -13.05
C LEU A 311 -35.97 -3.18 -12.99
N PRO A 312 -36.32 -2.12 -12.25
CA PRO A 312 -35.48 -0.93 -12.13
C PRO A 312 -34.18 -1.22 -11.39
N ILE A 313 -34.16 -2.12 -10.39
CA ILE A 313 -32.93 -2.52 -9.69
C ILE A 313 -31.95 -3.19 -10.66
N ILE A 314 -32.44 -4.15 -11.46
CA ILE A 314 -31.64 -4.86 -12.47
C ILE A 314 -31.17 -3.88 -13.55
N TRP A 315 -32.05 -2.99 -14.01
CA TRP A 315 -31.68 -1.93 -14.96
C TRP A 315 -30.57 -1.04 -14.40
N CYS A 316 -30.72 -0.51 -13.19
CA CYS A 316 -29.70 0.31 -12.53
C CYS A 316 -28.37 -0.45 -12.41
N ALA A 317 -28.39 -1.70 -11.95
CA ALA A 317 -27.18 -2.51 -11.84
C ALA A 317 -26.50 -2.74 -13.20
N TYR A 318 -27.28 -3.03 -14.26
CA TYR A 318 -26.77 -3.18 -15.61
C TYR A 318 -26.18 -1.87 -16.17
N THR A 319 -26.88 -0.75 -15.99
CA THR A 319 -26.39 0.57 -16.44
C THR A 319 -25.11 0.97 -15.72
N LEU A 320 -25.00 0.75 -14.40
CA LEU A 320 -23.78 1.04 -13.65
C LEU A 320 -22.62 0.15 -14.10
N ALA A 321 -22.86 -1.15 -14.29
CA ALA A 321 -21.84 -2.08 -14.76
C ALA A 321 -21.37 -1.78 -16.19
N THR A 322 -22.24 -1.25 -17.05
CA THR A 322 -21.87 -0.82 -18.41
C THR A 322 -21.16 0.52 -18.39
N LEU A 323 -21.59 1.48 -17.57
CA LEU A 323 -20.95 2.77 -17.40
C LEU A 323 -19.50 2.62 -16.93
N ASP A 324 -19.25 1.77 -15.92
CA ASP A 324 -17.92 1.49 -15.40
C ASP A 324 -16.97 0.96 -16.48
N LYS A 325 -17.47 0.09 -17.37
CA LYS A 325 -16.70 -0.41 -18.51
C LYS A 325 -16.40 0.70 -19.51
N TRP A 326 -17.41 1.50 -19.86
CA TRP A 326 -17.27 2.62 -20.80
C TRP A 326 -16.27 3.68 -20.30
N VAL A 327 -16.36 4.10 -19.04
CA VAL A 327 -15.44 5.06 -18.44
C VAL A 327 -14.01 4.51 -18.41
N GLY A 328 -13.85 3.22 -18.07
CA GLY A 328 -12.53 2.56 -18.11
C GLY A 328 -11.90 2.58 -19.50
N THR A 329 -12.65 2.17 -20.53
CA THR A 329 -12.16 2.15 -21.92
C THR A 329 -11.92 3.56 -22.47
N ALA A 330 -12.79 4.52 -22.16
CA ALA A 330 -12.62 5.92 -22.57
C ALA A 330 -11.36 6.54 -21.96
N ASN A 331 -11.09 6.30 -20.68
CA ASN A 331 -9.89 6.78 -20.01
C ASN A 331 -8.62 6.19 -20.64
N GLU A 332 -8.56 4.88 -20.87
CA GLU A 332 -7.40 4.27 -21.55
C GLU A 332 -7.20 4.82 -22.97
N PHE A 333 -8.29 5.05 -23.72
CA PHE A 333 -8.23 5.60 -25.08
C PHE A 333 -7.74 7.06 -25.09
N ILE A 334 -8.32 7.93 -24.26
CA ILE A 334 -7.94 9.34 -24.18
C ILE A 334 -6.48 9.47 -23.74
N LEU A 335 -6.10 8.78 -22.66
CA LEU A 335 -4.73 8.83 -22.14
C LEU A 335 -3.73 8.25 -23.14
N GLY A 336 -4.08 7.17 -23.85
CA GLY A 336 -3.24 6.58 -24.89
C GLY A 336 -3.04 7.51 -26.10
N ASN A 337 -4.06 8.28 -26.48
CA ASN A 337 -3.96 9.26 -27.57
C ASN A 337 -3.19 10.51 -27.14
N VAL A 338 -3.45 11.04 -25.94
CA VAL A 338 -2.73 12.19 -25.39
C VAL A 338 -1.25 11.85 -25.17
N ALA A 339 -0.94 10.68 -24.63
CA ALA A 339 0.44 10.23 -24.47
C ALA A 339 1.17 10.09 -25.81
N ARG A 340 0.51 9.53 -26.84
CA ARG A 340 1.07 9.50 -28.20
C ARG A 340 1.29 10.90 -28.77
N TYR A 341 0.34 11.81 -28.60
CA TYR A 341 0.46 13.18 -29.08
C TYR A 341 1.60 13.95 -28.39
N LEU A 342 1.70 13.84 -27.06
CA LEU A 342 2.79 14.45 -26.29
C LEU A 342 4.16 13.82 -26.62
N SER A 343 4.21 12.51 -26.85
CA SER A 343 5.43 11.83 -27.31
C SER A 343 5.86 12.31 -28.70
N GLU A 344 4.92 12.46 -29.63
CA GLU A 344 5.18 12.97 -30.98
C GLU A 344 5.67 14.43 -30.92
N CYS A 345 5.01 15.27 -30.11
CA CYS A 345 5.34 16.68 -29.92
C CYS A 345 6.71 16.87 -29.24
N GLY A 346 7.00 16.04 -28.21
CA GLY A 346 8.31 15.98 -27.57
C GLY A 346 9.41 15.49 -28.52
N ARG A 347 9.11 14.49 -29.37
CA ARG A 347 10.02 14.01 -30.41
C ARG A 347 10.32 15.11 -31.42
N GLN A 348 9.31 15.83 -31.90
CA GLN A 348 9.51 16.95 -32.83
C GLN A 348 10.30 18.10 -32.20
N SER A 349 10.04 18.43 -30.93
CA SER A 349 10.81 19.44 -30.20
C SER A 349 12.28 19.06 -30.02
N LEU A 350 12.57 17.78 -29.73
CA LEU A 350 13.93 17.26 -29.63
C LEU A 350 14.69 17.24 -30.97
N ILE A 351 13.98 16.99 -32.08
CA ILE A 351 14.53 17.09 -33.44
C ILE A 351 14.81 18.56 -33.78
N ALA A 352 13.88 19.48 -33.48
CA ALA A 352 14.03 20.91 -33.72
C ALA A 352 15.19 21.54 -32.93
N LEU A 353 15.49 21.02 -31.72
CA LEU A 353 16.63 21.42 -30.90
C LEU A 353 17.96 20.75 -31.32
N GLY A 354 17.97 19.92 -32.38
CA GLY A 354 19.16 19.22 -32.87
C GLY A 354 19.69 18.11 -31.95
N LEU A 355 18.92 17.74 -30.92
CA LEU A 355 19.30 16.72 -29.93
C LEU A 355 18.94 15.29 -30.37
N LYS A 356 18.14 15.14 -31.44
CA LYS A 356 17.74 13.85 -32.00
C LYS A 356 17.82 13.89 -33.54
N SER A 357 18.64 13.02 -34.13
CA SER A 357 18.77 12.87 -35.59
C SER A 357 17.50 12.26 -36.19
N GLU A 358 17.08 12.80 -37.35
CA GLU A 358 15.83 12.48 -38.05
C GLU A 358 15.82 11.06 -38.67
N ALA A 359 16.97 10.41 -38.75
CA ALA A 359 17.14 9.10 -39.36
C ALA A 359 17.74 8.09 -38.37
N THR A 360 16.87 7.42 -37.60
CA THR A 360 17.16 6.05 -37.18
C THR A 360 15.91 5.22 -37.44
N ASN A 361 15.98 4.44 -38.52
CA ASN A 361 15.18 3.23 -38.71
C ASN A 361 15.08 2.47 -37.39
N GLU A 362 13.93 1.84 -37.16
CA GLU A 362 13.69 0.84 -36.12
C GLU A 362 14.73 -0.29 -36.19
N GLN A 363 15.95 -0.04 -35.72
CA GLN A 363 16.71 -1.06 -35.04
C GLN A 363 16.22 -1.00 -33.61
N GLU A 364 15.35 -1.97 -33.31
CA GLU A 364 15.07 -2.49 -31.99
C GLU A 364 16.27 -2.22 -31.06
N PHE A 365 16.17 -1.14 -30.28
CA PHE A 365 17.04 -0.96 -29.13
C PHE A 365 16.52 -1.99 -28.12
N THR A 366 16.90 -3.25 -28.33
CA THR A 366 16.92 -4.24 -27.27
C THR A 366 17.82 -3.61 -26.21
N VAL A 367 17.19 -2.94 -25.25
CA VAL A 367 17.77 -2.79 -23.92
C VAL A 367 17.97 -4.24 -23.48
N GLU A 368 19.17 -4.77 -23.72
CA GLU A 368 19.63 -5.95 -23.02
C GLU A 368 19.47 -5.59 -21.55
N ALA A 369 18.38 -6.09 -20.94
CA ALA A 369 18.16 -6.01 -19.52
C ALA A 369 19.48 -6.40 -18.85
N PRO A 370 19.91 -5.76 -17.75
CA PRO A 370 21.24 -5.93 -17.20
C PRO A 370 21.39 -7.29 -16.49
N ARG A 371 21.23 -8.40 -17.22
CA ARG A 371 21.49 -9.78 -16.80
C ARG A 371 22.97 -9.98 -16.51
N ARG A 372 23.87 -9.24 -17.19
CA ARG A 372 25.33 -9.30 -16.96
C ARG A 372 25.78 -8.63 -15.65
N ARG A 373 25.04 -7.65 -15.11
CA ARG A 373 25.39 -7.04 -13.81
C ARG A 373 24.96 -7.91 -12.64
N ALA A 374 23.85 -8.64 -12.72
CA ALA A 374 23.45 -9.57 -11.66
C ALA A 374 24.44 -10.74 -11.52
N THR A 375 24.99 -11.26 -12.62
CA THR A 375 26.00 -12.34 -12.60
C THR A 375 27.37 -11.85 -12.13
N GLN A 376 27.81 -10.67 -12.56
CA GLN A 376 29.04 -10.06 -12.02
C GLN A 376 28.90 -9.72 -10.54
N MET A 377 27.76 -9.19 -10.11
CA MET A 377 27.53 -8.85 -8.71
C MET A 377 27.44 -10.11 -7.84
N SER A 378 26.83 -11.20 -8.33
CA SER A 378 26.84 -12.50 -7.63
C SER A 378 28.24 -13.09 -7.48
N GLU A 379 29.11 -12.91 -8.49
CA GLU A 379 30.49 -13.40 -8.43
C GLU A 379 31.37 -12.55 -7.50
N VAL A 380 31.13 -11.24 -7.44
CA VAL A 380 31.77 -10.33 -6.49
C VAL A 380 31.31 -10.62 -5.05
N PHE A 381 30.01 -10.85 -4.82
CA PHE A 381 29.49 -11.27 -3.51
C PHE A 381 30.01 -12.65 -3.09
N ARG A 382 30.14 -13.59 -4.04
CA ARG A 382 30.73 -14.92 -3.79
C ARG A 382 32.21 -14.82 -3.41
N ARG A 383 32.98 -13.96 -4.07
CA ARG A 383 34.39 -13.68 -3.74
C ARG A 383 34.53 -12.98 -2.39
N ALA A 384 33.68 -11.99 -2.08
CA ALA A 384 33.66 -11.31 -0.79
C ALA A 384 33.29 -12.26 0.37
N SER A 385 32.31 -13.15 0.16
CA SER A 385 31.93 -14.18 1.15
C SER A 385 33.07 -15.17 1.43
N ASN A 386 33.79 -15.60 0.39
CA ASN A 386 34.94 -16.49 0.56
C ASN A 386 36.11 -15.79 1.25
N MET A 387 36.35 -14.51 0.95
CA MET A 387 37.40 -13.73 1.60
C MET A 387 37.09 -13.48 3.08
N ALA A 388 35.83 -13.17 3.43
CA ALA A 388 35.38 -13.06 4.81
C ALA A 388 35.53 -14.39 5.59
N ARG A 389 35.31 -15.53 4.94
CA ARG A 389 35.52 -16.87 5.53
C ARG A 389 37.00 -17.17 5.79
N ILE A 390 37.90 -16.72 4.91
CA ILE A 390 39.36 -16.86 5.06
C ILE A 390 39.86 -15.96 6.19
N ILE A 391 39.45 -14.70 6.23
CA ILE A 391 39.80 -13.75 7.30
C ILE A 391 39.26 -14.25 8.65
N GLY A 392 38.04 -14.80 8.67
CA GLY A 392 37.46 -15.41 9.88
C GLY A 392 38.19 -16.68 10.36
N ARG A 393 38.83 -17.44 9.46
CA ARG A 393 39.70 -18.57 9.83
C ARG A 393 41.06 -18.10 10.33
N LEU A 394 41.68 -17.12 9.67
CA LEU A 394 42.95 -16.51 10.10
C LEU A 394 42.83 -15.84 11.47
N GLY A 395 41.73 -15.12 11.74
CA GLY A 395 41.46 -14.55 13.06
C GLY A 395 41.21 -15.60 14.15
N ARG A 396 40.75 -16.80 13.79
CA ARG A 396 40.57 -17.93 14.74
C ARG A 396 41.88 -18.65 15.04
N VAL A 397 42.81 -18.70 14.08
CA VAL A 397 44.17 -19.21 14.27
C VAL A 397 44.98 -18.26 15.15
N GLY A 398 44.97 -16.95 14.87
CA GLY A 398 45.65 -15.95 15.71
C GLY A 398 45.09 -15.86 17.14
N ARG A 399 43.78 -16.09 17.33
CA ARG A 399 43.18 -16.17 18.68
C ARG A 399 43.53 -17.48 19.40
N SER A 400 43.92 -18.54 18.69
CA SER A 400 44.40 -19.79 19.29
C SER A 400 45.86 -19.72 19.72
N GLU A 401 46.70 -18.97 19.00
CA GLU A 401 48.11 -18.74 19.35
C GLU A 401 48.23 -17.81 20.57
N ASN A 402 47.51 -16.69 20.59
CA ASN A 402 47.50 -15.79 21.76
C ASN A 402 46.95 -16.46 23.03
N LYS A 403 46.08 -17.48 22.91
CA LYS A 403 45.59 -18.24 24.06
C LYS A 403 46.60 -19.28 24.59
N LYS A 404 47.54 -19.74 23.75
CA LYS A 404 48.64 -20.61 24.18
C LYS A 404 49.76 -19.79 24.84
N GLU A 405 50.15 -18.66 24.27
CA GLU A 405 51.17 -17.78 24.88
C GLU A 405 50.69 -17.21 26.23
N SER A 406 49.41 -16.84 26.35
CA SER A 406 48.87 -16.35 27.63
C SER A 406 48.74 -17.44 28.70
N ALA A 407 48.69 -18.73 28.32
CA ALA A 407 48.65 -19.85 29.26
C ALA A 407 50.06 -20.26 29.73
N GLU A 408 51.08 -20.17 28.85
CA GLU A 408 52.48 -20.40 29.21
C GLU A 408 53.04 -19.28 30.10
N ALA A 409 52.64 -18.02 29.86
CA ALA A 409 53.03 -16.88 30.71
C ALA A 409 52.43 -16.95 32.13
N SER A 410 51.24 -17.55 32.29
CA SER A 410 50.60 -17.72 33.60
C SER A 410 51.14 -18.92 34.39
N GLY A 411 51.74 -19.92 33.73
CA GLY A 411 52.34 -21.09 34.38
C GLY A 411 53.73 -20.82 34.98
N ALA A 412 54.47 -19.86 34.42
CA ALA A 412 55.82 -19.52 34.88
C ALA A 412 55.85 -18.57 36.09
N ALA A 413 54.75 -17.88 36.41
CA ALA A 413 54.68 -16.91 37.51
C ALA A 413 54.22 -17.49 38.86
N GLN A 414 53.95 -18.81 38.94
CA GLN A 414 53.34 -19.44 40.11
C GLN A 414 54.22 -20.54 40.75
N GLN A 415 55.53 -20.51 40.52
CA GLN A 415 56.49 -21.47 41.10
C GLN A 415 57.59 -20.87 42.00
N ASP A 416 57.67 -19.55 42.17
CA ASP A 416 58.61 -18.92 43.12
C ASP A 416 57.84 -18.16 44.21
N GLY A 417 57.58 -18.83 45.33
CA GLY A 417 57.00 -18.15 46.49
C GLY A 417 56.30 -19.06 47.48
N ASN A 418 56.97 -20.09 48.01
CA ASN A 418 56.61 -20.58 49.35
C ASN A 418 57.75 -21.34 50.02
N GLY A 419 58.42 -20.70 50.95
CA GLY A 419 59.37 -21.34 51.83
C GLY A 419 59.94 -20.38 52.85
N VAL A 420 59.20 -20.08 53.93
CA VAL A 420 59.77 -19.86 55.27
C VAL A 420 58.74 -20.28 56.32
N ALA A 421 59.24 -21.04 57.30
CA ALA A 421 58.54 -21.74 58.34
C ALA A 421 58.10 -20.86 59.53
N HIS A 422 57.08 -21.37 60.22
CA HIS A 422 56.69 -21.05 61.60
C HIS A 422 57.84 -21.16 62.59
N VAL A 423 57.87 -20.25 63.59
CA VAL A 423 58.32 -20.55 64.96
C VAL A 423 57.36 -19.87 65.94
N PRO A 424 56.85 -20.57 66.98
CA PRO A 424 56.01 -20.01 68.03
C PRO A 424 56.82 -19.65 69.27
N VAL A 425 56.45 -18.55 69.95
CA VAL A 425 56.09 -18.43 71.38
C VAL A 425 55.30 -17.13 71.54
#